data_AF-A0A2K9F5C0-F1
#
_entry.id   AF-A0A2K9F5C0-F1
#
_cell.length_a   1.000
_cell.length_b   1.000
_cell.length_c   1.000
_cell.angle_alpha   90.00
_cell.angle_beta   90.00
_cell.angle_gamma   90.00
#
_symmetry.space_group_name_H-M   'P 1'
#
loop_
_entity.id
_entity.type
_entity.pdbx_description
1 polymer ?
#
loop_
_entity_poly.entity_id
_entity_poly.type
_entity_poly.pdbx_seq_one_letter_code
_entity_poly.pdbx_strand_id
1 'polypeptide(L)'
;MRAVLQALYDSGEEWLTMTELCEASDYTRSQFAGLMGAFGRRISHTDGHDEETYFFETEWDDEEGHLSYRIPATVREALEKEGVVAQS
;
A
#
# COMPACT_ATOMS: atom_id res chain seq x y z
N MET A 1 0.12 8.01 -5.10
CA MET A 1 0.99 7.06 -4.38
C MET A 1 1.46 7.62 -3.04
N ARG A 2 2.09 8.80 -2.96
CA ARG A 2 2.50 9.38 -1.65
C ARG A 2 1.38 9.44 -0.62
N ALA A 3 0.19 9.92 -1.01
CA ALA A 3 -0.97 9.96 -0.11
C ALA A 3 -1.44 8.57 0.35
N VAL A 4 -1.39 7.56 -0.53
CA VAL A 4 -1.68 6.15 -0.17
C VAL A 4 -0.68 5.64 0.87
N LEU A 5 0.62 5.90 0.66
CA LEU A 5 1.67 5.49 1.60
C LEU A 5 1.58 6.22 2.94
N GLN A 6 1.20 7.50 2.94
CA GLN A 6 0.95 8.25 4.17
C GLN A 6 -0.24 7.67 4.94
N ALA A 7 -1.36 7.39 4.28
CA ALA A 7 -2.54 6.82 4.93
C ALA A 7 -2.24 5.44 5.56
N LEU A 8 -1.53 4.56 4.85
CA LEU A 8 -1.11 3.25 5.36
C LEU A 8 -0.06 3.35 6.48
N TYR A 9 0.73 4.42 6.51
CA TYR A 9 1.66 4.69 7.59
C TYR A 9 0.91 5.17 8.85
N ASP A 10 0.00 6.12 8.67
CA ASP A 10 -0.80 6.70 9.75
C ASP A 10 -1.76 5.68 10.38
N SER A 11 -2.22 4.66 9.64
CA SER A 11 -3.06 3.57 10.17
C SER A 11 -2.31 2.59 11.09
N GLY A 12 -0.98 2.69 11.18
CA GLY A 12 -0.19 1.78 12.01
C GLY A 12 -0.36 0.34 11.56
N GLU A 13 -0.86 -0.53 12.44
CA GLU A 13 -1.09 -1.95 12.14
C GLU A 13 -2.48 -2.26 11.57
N GLU A 14 -3.35 -1.25 11.49
CA GLU A 14 -4.71 -1.41 10.99
C GLU A 14 -4.73 -1.58 9.47
N TRP A 15 -5.67 -2.40 9.01
CA TRP A 15 -5.97 -2.62 7.60
C TRP A 15 -6.82 -1.48 7.07
N LEU A 16 -6.46 -0.95 5.90
CA LEU A 16 -7.27 0.01 5.17
C LEU A 16 -7.88 -0.63 3.93
N THR A 17 -9.15 -0.38 3.73
CA THR A 17 -9.90 -0.79 2.55
C THR A 17 -9.43 -0.04 1.31
N MET A 18 -9.66 -0.63 0.13
CA MET A 18 -9.48 0.09 -1.14
C MET A 18 -10.29 1.41 -1.17
N THR A 19 -11.47 1.44 -0.56
CA THR A 19 -12.33 2.64 -0.54
C THR A 19 -11.67 3.76 0.27
N GLU A 20 -11.20 3.49 1.49
CA GLU A 20 -10.49 4.47 2.31
C GLU A 20 -9.22 4.99 1.64
N LEU A 21 -8.46 4.10 0.98
CA LEU A 21 -7.26 4.51 0.25
C LEU A 21 -7.56 5.34 -1.00
N CYS A 22 -8.68 5.08 -1.67
CA CYS A 22 -9.16 5.93 -2.76
C CYS A 22 -9.53 7.32 -2.25
N GLU A 23 -10.25 7.42 -1.13
CA GLU A 23 -10.62 8.69 -0.49
C GLU A 23 -9.38 9.48 -0.04
N ALA A 24 -8.42 8.83 0.61
CA ALA A 24 -7.18 9.47 1.08
C ALA A 24 -6.29 9.99 -0.05
N SER A 25 -6.42 9.44 -1.27
CA SER A 25 -5.53 9.75 -2.39
C SER A 25 -6.19 10.48 -3.55
N ASP A 26 -7.50 10.75 -3.46
CA ASP A 26 -8.34 11.30 -4.54
C ASP A 26 -8.25 10.48 -5.84
N TYR A 27 -8.10 9.16 -5.69
CA TYR A 27 -8.15 8.23 -6.82
C TYR A 27 -9.54 7.64 -6.98
N THR A 28 -9.97 7.53 -8.22
CA THR A 28 -11.04 6.58 -8.56
C THR A 28 -10.56 5.15 -8.36
N ARG A 29 -11.49 4.21 -8.15
CA ARG A 29 -11.19 2.77 -8.05
C ARG A 29 -10.36 2.25 -9.23
N SER A 30 -10.67 2.67 -10.46
CA SER A 30 -9.93 2.26 -11.66
C SER A 30 -8.51 2.81 -11.70
N GLN A 31 -8.29 4.06 -11.27
CA GLN A 31 -6.95 4.64 -11.15
C GLN A 31 -6.14 3.92 -10.08
N PHE A 32 -6.75 3.64 -8.93
CA PHE A 32 -6.11 2.90 -7.84
C PHE A 32 -5.70 1.49 -8.29
N ALA A 33 -6.61 0.73 -8.91
CA ALA A 33 -6.32 -0.59 -9.45
C ALA A 33 -5.19 -0.55 -10.50
N GLY A 34 -5.20 0.44 -11.39
CA GLY A 34 -4.13 0.65 -12.37
C GLY A 34 -2.77 0.95 -11.73
N LEU A 35 -2.77 1.79 -10.69
CA LEU A 35 -1.58 2.13 -9.90
C LEU A 35 -1.00 0.89 -9.22
N MET A 36 -1.84 0.14 -8.48
CA MET A 36 -1.40 -1.04 -7.73
C MET A 36 -0.92 -2.16 -8.66
N GLY A 37 -1.62 -2.39 -9.78
CA GLY A 37 -1.16 -3.34 -10.80
C GLY A 37 0.16 -2.94 -11.45
N ALA A 38 0.37 -1.65 -11.73
CA ALA A 38 1.64 -1.16 -12.25
C ALA A 38 2.77 -1.25 -11.20
N PHE A 39 2.47 -1.01 -9.93
CA PHE A 39 3.41 -1.16 -8.83
C PHE A 39 3.85 -2.61 -8.66
N GLY A 40 2.90 -3.54 -8.52
CA GLY A 40 3.19 -4.97 -8.35
C GLY A 40 4.05 -5.52 -9.51
N ARG A 41 3.74 -5.13 -10.75
CA ARG A 41 4.58 -5.49 -11.90
C ARG A 41 6.01 -4.93 -11.82
N ARG A 42 6.23 -3.75 -11.26
CA ARG A 42 7.60 -3.22 -11.12
C ARG A 42 8.39 -3.97 -10.05
N ILE A 43 7.75 -4.25 -8.91
CA ILE A 43 8.37 -5.00 -7.81
C ILE A 43 8.75 -6.42 -8.28
N SER A 44 7.83 -7.12 -8.95
CA SER A 44 8.07 -8.50 -9.41
C SER A 44 9.19 -8.64 -10.46
N HIS A 45 9.63 -7.54 -11.07
CA HIS A 45 10.73 -7.51 -12.04
C HIS A 45 11.99 -6.81 -11.49
N THR A 46 12.01 -6.49 -10.19
CA THR A 46 13.20 -5.92 -9.55
C THR A 46 14.20 -7.03 -9.24
N ASP A 47 15.43 -6.89 -9.70
CA ASP A 47 16.49 -7.88 -9.46
C ASP A 47 16.71 -8.10 -7.96
N GLY A 48 16.76 -9.37 -7.56
CA GLY A 48 16.88 -9.76 -6.15
C GLY A 48 15.58 -9.68 -5.35
N HIS A 49 14.43 -9.46 -5.99
CA HIS A 49 13.14 -9.63 -5.35
C HIS A 49 12.93 -11.10 -4.97
N ASP A 50 12.68 -11.32 -3.68
CA ASP A 50 12.28 -12.59 -3.11
C ASP A 50 10.75 -12.62 -2.98
N GLU A 51 10.13 -13.73 -3.35
CA GLU A 51 8.68 -13.95 -3.24
C GLU A 51 8.21 -13.89 -1.78
N GLU A 52 9.11 -14.09 -0.81
CA GLU A 52 8.82 -13.91 0.62
C GLU A 52 8.85 -12.44 1.08
N THR A 53 9.24 -11.50 0.22
CA THR A 53 9.32 -10.07 0.55
C THR A 53 8.11 -9.29 0.04
N TYR A 54 7.36 -8.68 0.96
CA TYR A 54 6.14 -7.95 0.66
C TYR A 54 6.31 -6.45 0.92
N PHE A 55 5.95 -5.62 -0.06
CA PHE A 55 5.82 -4.18 0.17
C PHE A 55 4.46 -3.84 0.80
N PHE A 56 3.41 -4.53 0.36
CA PHE A 56 2.07 -4.46 0.91
C PHE A 56 1.66 -5.86 1.36
N GLU A 57 1.04 -5.95 2.52
CA GLU A 57 0.23 -7.10 2.87
C GLU A 57 -1.19 -6.84 2.36
N THR A 58 -1.82 -7.87 1.82
CA THR A 58 -3.16 -7.77 1.24
C THR A 58 -4.05 -8.88 1.76
N GLU A 59 -5.27 -8.53 2.14
CA GLU A 59 -6.31 -9.47 2.54
C GLU A 59 -7.55 -9.22 1.67
N TRP A 60 -8.16 -10.30 1.18
CA TRP A 60 -9.44 -10.20 0.47
C TRP A 60 -10.56 -10.13 1.48
N ASP A 61 -11.33 -9.05 1.45
CA ASP A 61 -12.54 -8.88 2.25
C ASP A 61 -13.71 -9.51 1.49
N ASP A 62 -14.19 -10.66 1.96
CA ASP A 62 -15.32 -11.39 1.37
C ASP A 62 -16.66 -10.67 1.56
N GLU A 63 -16.80 -9.83 2.59
CA GLU A 63 -18.03 -9.09 2.88
C GLU A 63 -18.18 -7.91 1.93
N GLU A 64 -17.10 -7.17 1.73
CA GLU A 64 -17.09 -5.95 0.93
C GLU A 64 -16.60 -6.15 -0.51
N GLY A 65 -16.11 -7.35 -0.84
CA GLY A 65 -15.73 -7.76 -2.20
C GLY A 65 -14.54 -7.01 -2.77
N HIS A 66 -13.58 -6.62 -1.92
CA HIS A 66 -12.36 -5.92 -2.36
C HIS A 66 -11.16 -6.22 -1.46
N LEU A 67 -9.97 -5.79 -1.89
CA LEU A 67 -8.75 -5.96 -1.11
C LEU A 67 -8.62 -4.86 -0.05
N SER A 68 -8.20 -5.29 1.14
CA SER A 68 -7.67 -4.44 2.19
C SER A 68 -6.14 -4.52 2.19
N TYR A 69 -5.50 -3.45 2.64
CA TYR A 69 -4.07 -3.26 2.57
C TYR A 69 -3.52 -2.79 3.91
N ARG A 70 -2.31 -3.27 4.23
CA ARG A 70 -1.44 -2.66 5.23
C ARG A 70 0.00 -2.73 4.75
N ILE A 71 0.89 -2.01 5.42
CA ILE A 71 2.33 -2.13 5.19
C ILE A 71 2.99 -2.90 6.33
N PRO A 72 4.01 -3.74 6.08
CA PRO A 72 4.81 -4.35 7.14
C PRO A 72 5.60 -3.31 7.95
N ALA A 73 6.00 -3.66 9.17
CA ALA A 73 6.83 -2.79 10.02
C ALA A 73 8.14 -2.37 9.34
N THR A 74 8.77 -3.29 8.60
CA THR A 74 10.00 -3.02 7.83
C THR A 74 9.80 -1.95 6.76
N VAL A 75 8.61 -1.89 6.14
CA VAL A 75 8.26 -0.87 5.15
C VAL A 75 7.98 0.45 5.84
N ARG A 76 7.28 0.47 6.99
CA ARG A 76 7.10 1.70 7.79
C ARG A 76 8.45 2.36 8.11
N GLU A 77 9.39 1.59 8.65
CA GLU A 77 10.74 2.10 8.96
C GLU A 77 11.46 2.63 7.71
N ALA A 78 11.30 1.97 6.56
CA ALA A 78 11.92 2.42 5.32
C ALA A 78 11.30 3.75 4.84
N LEU A 79 9.98 3.90 4.91
CA LEU A 79 9.29 5.13 4.51
C LEU A 79 9.74 6.34 5.35
N GLU A 80 9.97 6.13 6.66
CA GLU A 80 10.52 7.15 7.56
C GLU A 80 11.97 7.52 7.17
N LYS A 81 12.83 6.51 7.02
CA LYS A 81 14.26 6.72 6.68
C LYS A 81 14.44 7.46 5.36
N GLU A 82 13.58 7.19 4.39
CA GLU A 82 13.61 7.80 3.06
C GLU A 82 12.81 9.13 2.98
N GLY A 83 12.19 9.59 4.08
CA GLY A 83 11.41 10.83 4.10
C GLY A 83 10.17 10.82 3.20
N VAL A 84 9.64 9.63 2.88
CA VAL A 84 8.47 9.44 2.02
C VAL A 84 7.19 9.84 2.75
N VAL A 85 7.16 9.65 4.07
CA VAL A 85 6.06 10.06 4.95
C VAL A 85 6.54 11.15 5.91
N ALA A 86 5.64 12.02 6.34
CA ALA A 86 5.91 12.98 7.40
C ALA A 86 5.74 12.30 8.76
N GLN A 87 6.66 12.57 9.70
CA GLN A 87 6.43 12.25 11.11
C GLN A 87 5.34 13.19 11.64
N SER A 88 4.25 12.61 12.15
CA SER A 88 3.17 13.35 12.83
C SER A 88 3.59 13.79 14.23
#